data_AF-A0A5U5N9V7-F1
#
_entry.id   AF-A0A5U5N9V7-F1
#
_cell.length_a   1.000
_cell.length_b   1.000
_cell.length_c   1.000
_cell.angle_alpha   90.00
_cell.angle_beta   90.00
_cell.angle_gamma   90.00
#
_symmetry.space_group_name_H-M   'P 1'
#
loop_
_entity.id
_entity.type
_entity.pdbx_description
1 polymer ?
#
loop_
_entity_poly.entity_id
_entity_poly.type
_entity_poly.pdbx_seq_one_letter_code
_entity_poly.pdbx_strand_id
1 'polypeptide(L)' 'MSLSPARQHRLRIQAEQAAREGGSVGHASGYDLMLLQLAEDRRRLKGVQSTVKKAEIKVELLPKYSAWAE' A
#
# COMPACT_ATOMS: atom_id res chain seq x y z
N MET A 1 22.34 -6.97 0.19
CA MET A 1 21.10 -6.53 -0.48
C MET A 1 20.55 -5.32 0.27
N SER A 2 20.90 -4.11 -0.17
CA SER A 2 20.46 -2.87 0.46
C SER A 2 18.97 -2.64 0.22
N LEU A 3 18.20 -2.48 1.29
CA LEU A 3 16.83 -2.00 1.21
C LEU A 3 16.86 -0.60 0.59
N SER A 4 15.98 -0.33 -0.38
CA SER A 4 15.82 1.01 -0.95
C SER A 4 15.58 2.03 0.18
N PRO A 5 16.17 3.23 0.13
CA PRO A 5 16.02 4.25 1.17
C PRO A 5 14.57 4.51 1.59
N ALA A 6 13.64 4.47 0.63
CA ALA A 6 12.21 4.61 0.88
C ALA A 6 11.62 3.46 1.72
N ARG A 7 12.12 2.23 1.56
CA ARG A 7 11.68 1.09 2.37
C ARG A 7 12.22 1.13 3.79
N GLN A 8 13.48 1.53 3.95
CA GLN A 8 14.07 1.68 5.29
C GLN A 8 13.39 2.80 6.07
N HIS A 9 13.08 3.92 5.39
CA HIS A 9 12.31 5.01 5.99
C HIS A 9 10.91 4.55 6.40
N ARG A 10 10.18 3.87 5.51
CA ARG A 10 8.83 3.34 5.81
C ARG A 10 8.82 2.38 7.00
N LEU A 11 9.77 1.44 7.05
CA LEU A 11 9.87 0.48 8.18
C LEU A 11 10.21 1.18 9.50
N ARG A 12 11.04 2.22 9.44
CA ARG A 12 11.39 3.03 10.61
C ARG A 12 10.19 3.80 11.15
N ILE A 13 9.43 4.47 10.27
CA ILE A 13 8.24 5.24 10.66
C ILE A 13 7.14 4.31 11.21
N GLN A 14 6.95 3.13 10.61
CA GLN A 14 6.01 2.12 11.12
C GLN A 14 6.37 1.63 12.53
N ALA A 15 7.65 1.34 12.77
CA ALA A 15 8.11 0.91 14.09
C ALA A 15 7.98 2.03 15.14
N GLU A 16 8.19 3.29 14.75
CA GLU A 16 8.03 4.44 15.64
C GLU A 16 6.57 4.74 15.98
N GLN A 17 5.65 4.57 15.03
CA GLN A 17 4.20 4.73 15.25
C GLN A 17 3.64 3.61 16.13
N ALA A 18 3.99 2.35 15.84
CA ALA A 18 3.55 1.21 16.64
C ALA A 18 4.10 1.24 18.09
N ALA A 19 5.26 1.85 18.31
CA ALA A 19 5.85 2.01 19.64
C ALA A 19 5.24 3.17 20.45
N ARG A 20 4.71 4.21 19.78
CA ARG A 20 4.02 5.35 20.44
C ARG A 20 2.61 4.99 20.90
N GLU A 21 1.92 4.13 20.16
CA GLU A 21 0.54 3.71 20.44
C GLU A 21 0.49 2.55 21.47
N GLY A 22 1.11 2.75 22.63
CA GLY A 22 1.14 1.80 23.76
C GLY A 22 -0.23 1.51 24.41
N GLY A 23 -1.31 1.38 23.65
CA GLY A 23 -2.62 1.01 24.15
C GLY A 23 -3.69 0.98 23.05
N SER A 24 -4.46 -0.11 23.04
CA SER A 24 -5.73 -0.27 22.34
C SER A 24 -5.70 -0.77 20.89
N VAL A 25 -5.89 -2.09 20.80
CA VAL A 25 -6.62 -2.82 19.77
C VAL A 25 -7.81 -1.98 19.24
N GLY A 26 -7.78 -1.48 17.99
CA GLY A 26 -9.01 -0.88 17.43
C GLY A 26 -8.95 0.05 16.22
N HIS A 27 -7.80 0.52 15.75
CA HIS A 27 -7.77 1.43 14.60
C HIS A 27 -6.84 0.88 13.53
N ALA A 28 -7.40 0.24 12.49
CA ALA A 28 -6.70 0.18 11.22
C ALA A 28 -6.48 1.63 10.79
N SER A 29 -5.22 2.10 10.87
CA SER A 29 -4.85 3.42 10.41
C SER A 29 -5.33 3.58 8.96
N GLY A 30 -5.63 4.80 8.50
CA GLY A 30 -6.01 5.01 7.09
C GLY A 30 -4.99 4.41 6.11
N TYR A 31 -3.75 4.30 6.56
CA TYR A 31 -2.67 3.59 5.89
C TYR A 31 -2.85 2.06 5.86
N ASP A 32 -3.30 1.41 6.93
CA ASP A 32 -3.59 -0.03 6.94
C ASP A 32 -4.77 -0.37 6.03
N LEU A 33 -5.81 0.48 6.01
CA LEU A 33 -6.91 0.37 5.06
C LEU A 33 -6.42 0.53 3.61
N MET A 34 -5.51 1.47 3.36
CA MET A 34 -4.87 1.63 2.06
C MET A 34 -4.05 0.40 1.65
N LEU A 35 -3.32 -0.23 2.59
CA LEU A 35 -2.57 -1.46 2.32
C LEU A 35 -3.50 -2.64 2.00
N LEU A 36 -4.64 -2.75 2.68
CA LEU A 36 -5.66 -3.76 2.38
C LEU A 36 -6.22 -3.55 0.97
N GLN A 37 -6.60 -2.32 0.63
CA GLN A 37 -7.12 -1.97 -0.70
C GLN A 37 -6.09 -2.28 -1.80
N LEU A 38 -4.82 -1.96 -1.56
CA LEU A 38 -3.72 -2.26 -2.48
C LEU A 38 -3.52 -3.77 -2.67
N ALA A 39 -3.69 -4.56 -1.61
CA ALA A 39 -3.59 -6.02 -1.69
C ALA A 39 -4.70 -6.63 -2.57
N GLU A 40 -5.92 -6.13 -2.44
CA GLU A 40 -7.05 -6.55 -3.27
C GLU A 40 -6.84 -6.21 -4.74
N ASP A 41 -6.45 -4.98 -5.04
CA ASP A 41 -6.21 -4.54 -6.41
C ASP A 41 -5.06 -5.30 -7.08
N ARG A 42 -4.02 -5.65 -6.33
CA ARG A 42 -2.94 -6.53 -6.82
C ARG A 42 -3.43 -7.94 -7.13
N ARG A 43 -4.35 -8.49 -6.35
CA ARG A 43 -4.97 -9.81 -6.65
C ARG A 43 -5.81 -9.74 -7.91
N ARG A 44 -6.61 -8.68 -8.08
CA ARG A 44 -7.38 -8.42 -9.30
C ARG A 44 -6.49 -8.36 -10.53
N LEU A 45 -5.39 -7.59 -10.47
CA LEU A 45 -4.42 -7.49 -11.56
C LEU A 45 -3.70 -8.81 -11.87
N LYS A 46 -3.49 -9.68 -10.87
CA LYS A 46 -2.86 -10.99 -11.06
C LYS A 46 -3.75 -11.96 -11.84
N GLY A 47 -5.07 -11.90 -11.67
CA GLY A 47 -6.03 -12.77 -12.36
C GLY A 47 -6.21 -12.44 -13.85
N VAL A 48 -5.87 -11.22 -14.26
CA VAL A 48 -5.93 -10.80 -15.65
C VAL A 48 -4.75 -11.40 -16.41
N GLN A 49 -4.96 -11.99 -17.59
CA GLN A 49 -3.87 -12.51 -18.42
C GLN A 49 -3.42 -11.50 -19.48
N SER A 50 -4.36 -10.75 -20.07
CA SER A 50 -4.06 -9.73 -21.09
C SER A 50 -3.24 -8.57 -20.52
N THR A 51 -2.15 -8.23 -21.21
CA THR A 51 -1.27 -7.10 -20.88
C THR A 51 -1.98 -5.77 -21.10
N VAL A 52 -2.71 -5.64 -22.22
CA VAL A 52 -3.53 -4.47 -22.53
C VAL A 52 -4.60 -4.25 -21.46
N LYS A 53 -5.31 -5.33 -21.08
CA LYS A 53 -6.36 -5.23 -20.06
C LYS A 53 -5.82 -4.87 -18.68
N LYS A 54 -4.62 -5.34 -18.33
CA LYS A 54 -3.92 -4.89 -17.11
C LYS A 54 -3.56 -3.41 -17.16
N ALA A 55 -3.16 -2.89 -18.32
CA ALA A 55 -2.81 -1.48 -18.46
C ALA A 55 -4.03 -0.59 -18.25
N GLU A 56 -5.17 -0.93 -18.86
CA GLU A 56 -6.46 -0.24 -18.65
C GLU A 56 -6.84 -0.20 -17.16
N ILE A 57 -6.82 -1.36 -16.50
CA ILE A 57 -7.18 -1.45 -15.07
C ILE A 57 -6.21 -0.62 -14.21
N LYS A 58 -4.91 -0.60 -14.53
CA LYS A 58 -3.95 0.25 -13.81
C LYS A 58 -4.28 1.74 -13.98
N VAL A 59 -4.64 2.20 -15.18
CA VAL A 59 -5.03 3.59 -15.43
C VAL A 59 -6.25 3.97 -14.58
N GLU A 60 -7.23 3.08 -14.44
CA GLU A 60 -8.40 3.31 -13.57
C GLU A 60 -8.06 3.34 -12.07
N LEU A 61 -7.08 2.53 -11.64
CA LEU A 61 -6.73 2.37 -10.23
C LEU A 61 -5.75 3.45 -9.73
N LEU A 62 -4.81 3.89 -10.56
CA LEU A 62 -3.74 4.81 -10.18
C LEU A 62 -4.22 6.11 -9.52
N PRO A 63 -5.30 6.78 -9.99
CA PRO A 63 -5.81 7.98 -9.33
C PRO A 63 -6.18 7.78 -7.86
N LYS A 64 -6.65 6.58 -7.48
CA LYS A 64 -7.02 6.26 -6.09
C LYS A 64 -5.83 6.24 -5.13
N TYR A 65 -4.63 5.99 -5.66
CA TYR A 65 -3.39 5.88 -4.90
C TYR A 65 -2.50 7.13 -5.00
N SER A 66 -2.89 8.10 -5.83
CA SER A 66 -2.13 9.34 -6.03
C SER A 66 -1.82 10.06 -4.72
N ALA A 67 -2.81 10.18 -3.83
CA ALA A 67 -2.68 10.80 -2.51
C ALA A 67 -1.68 10.11 -1.55
N TRP A 68 -1.19 8.90 -1.89
CA TRP A 68 -0.24 8.13 -1.10
C TRP A 68 1.14 8.00 -1.76
N ALA A 69 1.28 8.51 -2.99
CA ALA A 69 2.51 8.44 -3.77
C ALA A 69 3.36 9.72 -3.69
N GLU A 70 2.85 10.77 -3.03
CA GLU A 70 3.58 12.02 -2.72
C GLU A 70 4.58 11.87 -1.57
#